data_AF-A0A954WXC9-F1
#
_entry.id   AF-A0A954WXC9-F1
#
_cell.length_a   1.000
_cell.length_b   1.000
_cell.length_c   1.000
_cell.angle_alpha   90.00
_cell.angle_beta   90.00
_cell.angle_gamma   90.00
#
_symmetry.space_group_name_H-M   'P 1'
#
loop_
_entity.id
_entity.type
_entity.pdbx_description
1 polymer ?
#
loop_
_entity_poly.entity_id
_entity_poly.type
_entity_poly.pdbx_seq_one_letter_code
_entity_poly.pdbx_strand_id
1 'polypeptide(L)'
;MSPSSSSPQSGDAAQSPSRSRVFDQAADQRVEKFTESISFDKRLYAHDIRGSIAHARMLASVGILTGDEAEQIATTLTAIGTRIENGQMEYRNSLEDIHMH
;
A
#
# COMPACT_ATOMS: atom_id res chain seq x y z
N MET A 1 -43.12 -14.91 25.50
CA MET A 1 -42.10 -13.85 25.48
C MET A 1 -40.76 -14.53 25.33
N SER A 2 -40.30 -14.69 24.09
CA SER A 2 -39.05 -15.38 23.79
C SER A 2 -37.87 -14.45 24.08
N PRO A 3 -36.78 -14.92 24.72
CA PRO A 3 -35.63 -14.09 25.01
C PRO A 3 -34.87 -13.81 23.71
N SER A 4 -34.58 -12.52 23.48
CA SER A 4 -33.79 -12.05 22.36
C SER A 4 -32.35 -12.56 22.47
N SER A 5 -31.93 -13.37 21.51
CA SER A 5 -30.54 -13.80 21.33
C SER A 5 -29.70 -12.62 20.84
N SER A 6 -28.83 -12.09 21.70
CA SER A 6 -27.76 -11.18 21.30
C SER A 6 -26.67 -11.97 20.58
N SER A 7 -26.61 -11.82 19.26
CA SER A 7 -25.50 -12.33 18.45
C SER A 7 -24.20 -11.61 18.83
N PRO A 8 -23.06 -12.32 18.95
CA PRO A 8 -21.77 -11.69 19.21
C PRO A 8 -21.35 -10.86 17.99
N GLN A 9 -20.95 -9.60 18.22
CA GLN A 9 -20.31 -8.79 17.19
C GLN A 9 -19.00 -9.50 16.78
N SER A 10 -18.94 -9.88 15.51
CA SER A 10 -17.77 -10.46 14.85
C SER A 10 -16.59 -9.50 14.97
N GLY A 11 -15.46 -10.05 15.44
CA GLY A 11 -14.24 -9.32 15.73
C GLY A 11 -13.65 -8.59 14.52
N ASP A 12 -13.12 -7.41 14.83
CA ASP A 12 -11.91 -6.77 14.30
C ASP A 12 -11.49 -7.20 12.89
N ALA A 13 -12.21 -6.66 11.89
CA ALA A 13 -11.60 -6.46 10.58
C ALA A 13 -10.49 -5.44 10.80
N ALA A 14 -9.23 -5.87 10.70
CA ALA A 14 -8.04 -5.06 10.86
C ALA A 14 -8.17 -3.73 10.09
N GLN A 15 -8.64 -2.73 10.82
CA GLN A 15 -8.74 -1.34 10.40
C GLN A 15 -7.31 -0.91 10.15
N SER A 16 -6.98 -0.52 8.91
CA SER A 16 -5.62 -0.07 8.56
C SER A 16 -5.21 0.98 9.59
N PRO A 17 -4.30 0.66 10.53
CA PRO A 17 -3.86 1.65 11.48
C PRO A 17 -3.15 2.74 10.68
N SER A 18 -3.14 3.95 11.22
CA SER A 18 -2.30 5.03 10.71
C SER A 18 -0.92 4.49 10.32
N ARG A 19 -0.39 4.94 9.18
CA ARG A 19 0.87 4.45 8.60
C ARG A 19 2.05 4.45 9.56
N SER A 20 2.08 5.42 10.48
CA SER A 20 3.11 5.55 11.52
C SER A 20 2.83 4.70 12.78
N ARG A 21 1.71 3.99 12.82
CA ARG A 21 1.17 3.24 13.96
C ARG A 21 0.99 4.07 15.24
N VAL A 22 0.85 5.39 15.11
CA VAL A 22 0.69 6.30 16.27
C VAL A 22 -0.77 6.49 16.70
N PHE A 23 -1.72 5.87 16.00
CA PHE A 23 -3.16 5.92 16.31
C PHE A 23 -3.71 4.51 16.50
N ASP A 24 -4.56 4.35 17.51
CA ASP A 24 -5.18 3.07 17.89
C ASP A 24 -6.47 2.75 17.09
N GLN A 25 -6.96 3.69 16.28
CA GLN A 25 -8.19 3.57 15.49
C GLN A 25 -7.94 3.91 14.02
N ALA A 26 -8.76 3.39 13.10
CA ALA A 26 -8.71 3.79 11.70
C ALA A 26 -9.07 5.26 11.51
N ALA A 27 -8.60 5.81 10.39
CA ALA A 27 -9.08 7.08 9.89
C ALA A 27 -10.58 7.02 9.57
N ASP A 28 -11.30 8.09 9.88
CA ASP A 28 -12.67 8.26 9.40
C ASP A 28 -12.66 8.42 7.87
N GLN A 29 -13.64 7.82 7.18
CA GLN A 29 -13.76 7.88 5.71
C GLN A 29 -13.74 9.32 5.15
N ARG A 30 -14.21 10.32 5.91
CA ARG A 30 -14.13 11.73 5.51
C ARG A 30 -12.69 12.22 5.45
N VAL A 31 -11.84 11.75 6.36
CA VAL A 31 -10.41 12.06 6.35
C VAL A 31 -9.75 11.35 5.19
N GLU A 32 -9.98 10.04 5.01
CA GLU A 32 -9.42 9.27 3.89
C GLU A 32 -9.73 9.90 2.54
N LYS A 33 -11.00 10.28 2.30
CA LYS A 33 -11.42 10.93 1.06
C LYS A 33 -10.79 12.31 0.86
N PHE A 34 -10.51 13.03 1.95
CA PHE A 34 -9.90 14.35 1.87
C PHE A 34 -8.39 14.28 1.64
N THR A 35 -7.72 13.26 2.18
CA THR A 35 -6.27 13.13 2.16
C THR A 35 -5.73 12.23 1.05
N GLU A 36 -6.56 11.36 0.46
CA GLU A 36 -6.13 10.51 -0.65
C GLU A 36 -5.65 11.35 -1.84
N SER A 37 -4.55 10.91 -2.43
CA SER A 37 -4.04 11.40 -3.70
C SER A 37 -4.09 10.37 -4.81
N ILE A 38 -4.42 9.10 -4.50
CA ILE A 38 -4.46 8.01 -5.48
C ILE A 38 -5.37 8.28 -6.67
N SER A 39 -6.44 9.06 -6.47
CA SER A 39 -7.34 9.49 -7.54
C SER A 39 -6.63 10.25 -8.67
N PHE A 40 -5.48 10.88 -8.39
CA PHE A 40 -4.73 11.66 -9.38
C PHE A 40 -3.24 11.30 -9.50
N ASP A 41 -2.58 10.81 -8.44
CA ASP A 41 -1.14 10.54 -8.43
C ASP A 41 -0.74 9.18 -8.99
N LYS A 42 -1.69 8.25 -9.19
CA LYS A 42 -1.44 6.95 -9.84
C LYS A 42 -0.71 7.05 -11.18
N ARG A 43 -0.84 8.19 -11.88
CA ARG A 43 -0.10 8.51 -13.11
C ARG A 43 1.43 8.53 -12.92
N LEU A 44 1.90 8.60 -11.69
CA LEU A 44 3.31 8.68 -11.31
C LEU A 44 3.94 7.31 -11.02
N TYR A 45 3.21 6.19 -11.16
CA TYR A 45 3.72 4.83 -10.86
C TYR A 45 5.08 4.53 -11.50
N ALA A 46 5.29 4.96 -12.75
CA ALA A 46 6.54 4.71 -13.47
C ALA A 46 7.74 5.49 -12.86
N HIS A 47 7.49 6.62 -12.20
CA HIS A 47 8.52 7.35 -11.47
C HIS A 47 8.81 6.68 -10.13
N ASP A 48 7.75 6.29 -9.41
CA ASP A 48 7.87 5.60 -8.12
C ASP A 48 8.64 4.27 -8.25
N ILE A 49 8.28 3.44 -9.23
CA ILE A 49 8.98 2.18 -9.53
C ILE A 49 10.46 2.41 -9.83
N ARG A 50 10.79 3.40 -10.67
CA ARG A 50 12.20 3.70 -10.99
C ARG A 50 12.98 4.18 -9.77
N GLY A 51 12.36 5.02 -8.94
CA GLY A 51 12.93 5.48 -7.68
C GLY A 51 13.18 4.31 -6.72
N SER A 52 12.20 3.43 -6.56
CA SER A 52 12.27 2.24 -5.71
C SER A 52 13.33 1.24 -6.17
N ILE A 53 13.48 1.01 -7.48
CA ILE A 53 14.57 0.17 -8.03
C ILE A 53 15.93 0.78 -7.73
N ALA A 54 16.09 2.09 -7.96
CA ALA A 54 17.34 2.78 -7.66
C ALA A 54 17.67 2.72 -6.16
N HIS A 55 16.66 2.87 -5.30
CA HIS A 55 16.81 2.76 -3.86
C HIS A 55 17.21 1.35 -3.44
N ALA A 56 16.57 0.30 -3.95
CA ALA A 56 16.94 -1.09 -3.66
C ALA A 56 18.38 -1.41 -4.05
N ARG A 57 18.84 -0.95 -5.22
CA ARG A 57 20.23 -1.10 -5.67
C ARG A 57 21.21 -0.33 -4.78
N MET A 58 20.84 0.87 -4.32
CA MET A 58 21.62 1.63 -3.36
C MET A 58 21.70 0.90 -2.00
N LEU A 59 20.60 0.34 -1.51
CA LEU A 59 20.60 -0.45 -0.27
C LEU A 59 21.53 -1.66 -0.36
N ALA A 60 21.63 -2.31 -1.53
CA ALA A 60 22.61 -3.35 -1.75
C ALA A 60 24.07 -2.83 -1.75
N SER A 61 24.32 -1.65 -2.32
CA SER A 61 25.67 -1.09 -2.35
C SER A 61 26.20 -0.70 -0.96
N VAL A 62 25.31 -0.38 -0.03
CA VAL A 62 25.66 -0.11 1.39
C VAL A 62 25.55 -1.34 2.29
N GLY A 63 25.25 -2.52 1.73
CA GLY A 63 25.23 -3.80 2.44
C GLY A 63 24.01 -4.04 3.33
N ILE A 64 22.92 -3.27 3.14
CA ILE A 64 21.63 -3.53 3.82
C ILE A 64 20.88 -4.67 3.11
N LEU A 65 21.00 -4.76 1.79
CA LEU A 65 20.50 -5.87 0.99
C LEU A 65 21.67 -6.62 0.34
N THR A 66 21.45 -7.89 0.02
CA THR A 66 22.30 -8.61 -0.93
C THR A 66 22.00 -8.14 -2.37
N GLY A 67 22.94 -8.40 -3.29
CA GLY A 67 22.70 -8.13 -4.71
C GLY A 67 21.50 -8.90 -5.27
N ASP A 68 21.33 -10.16 -4.84
CA ASP A 68 20.22 -11.02 -5.26
C ASP A 68 18.87 -10.50 -4.76
N GLU A 69 18.79 -10.05 -3.51
CA GLU A 69 17.56 -9.43 -2.96
C GLU A 69 17.20 -8.15 -3.72
N ALA A 70 18.18 -7.28 -4.00
CA ALA A 70 17.92 -6.06 -4.76
C ALA A 70 17.44 -6.35 -6.20
N GLU A 71 17.99 -7.38 -6.86
CA GLU A 71 17.56 -7.75 -8.20
C GLU A 71 16.18 -8.42 -8.21
N GLN A 72 15.85 -9.22 -7.19
CA GLN A 72 14.49 -9.76 -7.01
C GLN A 72 13.45 -8.65 -6.81
N ILE A 73 13.79 -7.65 -5.98
CA ILE A 73 12.94 -6.45 -5.80
C ILE A 73 12.78 -5.72 -7.14
N ALA A 74 13.87 -5.48 -7.87
CA ALA A 74 13.82 -4.76 -9.14
C ALA A 74 13.00 -5.48 -10.21
N THR A 75 13.14 -6.80 -10.31
CA THR A 75 12.37 -7.65 -11.21
C THR A 75 10.88 -7.60 -10.87
N THR A 76 10.55 -7.71 -9.57
CA THR A 76 9.16 -7.68 -9.10
C THR A 76 8.52 -6.32 -9.34
N LEU A 77 9.22 -5.23 -9.04
CA LEU A 77 8.76 -3.85 -9.32
C LEU A 77 8.51 -3.62 -10.81
N THR A 78 9.36 -4.18 -11.68
CA THR A 78 9.15 -4.11 -13.14
C THR A 78 7.87 -4.85 -13.55
N ALA A 79 7.63 -6.04 -13.00
CA ALA A 79 6.41 -6.81 -13.26
C ALA A 79 5.14 -6.11 -12.75
N ILE A 80 5.21 -5.44 -11.59
CA ILE A 80 4.14 -4.59 -11.07
C ILE A 80 3.87 -3.43 -12.05
N GLY A 81 4.91 -2.77 -12.56
CA GLY A 81 4.78 -1.71 -13.57
C GLY A 81 4.02 -2.17 -14.81
N THR A 82 4.37 -3.33 -15.35
CA THR A 82 3.65 -3.93 -16.49
C THR A 82 2.18 -4.23 -16.17
N ARG A 83 1.88 -4.71 -14.95
CA ARG A 83 0.49 -4.92 -14.53
C ARG A 83 -0.30 -3.61 -14.46
N ILE A 84 0.31 -2.54 -13.97
CA ILE A 84 -0.31 -1.21 -13.93
C ILE A 84 -0.62 -0.72 -15.35
N GLU A 85 0.37 -0.82 -16.25
CA GLU A 85 0.25 -0.46 -17.67
C GLU A 85 -0.91 -1.19 -18.36
N ASN A 86 -1.08 -2.48 -18.04
CA ASN A 86 -2.14 -3.32 -18.59
C ASN A 86 -3.51 -3.13 -17.90
N GLY A 87 -3.63 -2.19 -16.95
CA GLY A 87 -4.88 -1.95 -16.20
C GLY A 87 -5.25 -3.07 -15.24
N GLN A 88 -4.28 -3.87 -14.78
CA GLN A 88 -4.46 -5.04 -13.91
C GLN A 88 -4.21 -4.74 -12.42
N MET A 89 -4.21 -3.46 -12.04
CA MET A 89 -4.07 -3.01 -10.66
C MET A 89 -5.40 -2.46 -10.13
N GLU A 90 -5.79 -2.92 -8.95
CA GLU A 90 -6.93 -2.39 -8.20
C GLU A 90 -6.42 -1.26 -7.28
N TYR A 91 -7.09 -0.11 -7.33
CA TYR A 91 -6.74 1.04 -6.49
C TYR A 91 -7.76 1.23 -5.37
N ARG A 92 -7.29 1.54 -4.17
CA ARG A 92 -8.11 1.73 -2.97
C ARG A 92 -7.75 3.05 -2.29
N ASN A 93 -8.75 3.88 -2.02
CA ASN A 93 -8.55 5.15 -1.32
C ASN A 93 -7.95 4.98 0.09
N SER A 94 -8.21 3.84 0.74
CA SER A 94 -7.65 3.51 2.06
C SER A 94 -6.13 3.27 2.05
N LEU A 95 -5.52 3.11 0.87
CA LEU A 95 -4.07 3.08 0.70
C LEU A 95 -3.49 4.47 0.37
N GLU A 96 -4.34 5.50 0.36
CA GLU A 96 -4.10 6.95 0.19
C GLU A 96 -3.41 7.38 -1.11
N ASP A 97 -2.26 6.82 -1.48
CA ASP A 97 -1.41 7.28 -2.59
C ASP A 97 -0.74 6.12 -3.36
N ILE A 98 -0.12 6.43 -4.51
CA ILE A 98 0.49 5.44 -5.40
C ILE A 98 1.66 4.66 -4.77
N HIS A 99 2.37 5.22 -3.81
CA HIS A 99 3.56 4.59 -3.22
C HIS A 99 3.19 3.38 -2.34
N MET A 100 1.91 3.25 -1.96
CA MET A 100 1.40 2.15 -1.14
C MET A 100 0.67 1.06 -1.93
N HIS A 101 0.58 1.18 -3.26
CA HIS A 101 -0.11 0.23 -4.15
C HIS A 101 0.88 -0.68 -4.89
#